data_AF-A0A7V4Q777-F1
#
_entry.id   AF-A0A7V4Q777-F1
#
_cell.length_a   1.000
_cell.length_b   1.000
_cell.length_c   1.000
_cell.angle_alpha   90.00
_cell.angle_beta   90.00
_cell.angle_gamma   90.00
#
_symmetry.space_group_name_H-M   'P 1'
#
loop_
_entity.id
_entity.type
_entity.pdbx_description
1 polymer ?
#
loop_
_entity_poly.entity_id
_entity_poly.type
_entity_poly.pdbx_seq_one_letter_code
_entity_poly.pdbx_strand_id
1 'polypeptide(L)'
;MVIHMCDKQKQPENQEVPIDSTLLAHLKSKLSRLSALLKREESSDAEDDLSFYHDGEDVRVNSLTSPPPEEEIRIPTIWAFEVYTPTCINNLRRGATTLGWVSSDGMFINPDFTNRVEDFRSRASGGGWLNLGYIVNEGKSTWPMHRQGPLPDKVRSIRAAIHQPLPSTTILICQFLFEESAIISVEQTLRAEYATYSTPIRGGRRFISVENQKHEATNTMRAYLRSICTNWIKEHVPGYFSSEYSISGIPTCELVTFKHCRPYEPIGTPIYSFLQMLNLEHNYQAWKTDDAKGMFFQFFEVVEHEFGRAVITGKLDEMLAGQSLEAYGKDRESQILNWVRYLDHTLGAWVLYVLTLDFEKQLGMIRDDYGNIDISNIKTAAKDAIHIDHKLLHLQRDVVPFADDLTAYCENEHVFMHEVCNFSPANDRRKAGNLFKSMKEAMVSKARYLVRVEAQTRAIAIRVGQVISSITTDKLANSNLKLQRGVYWMTFMLLVLTVVLVFAEFKDYTVDWVLIQRVLHFGS
;
A
#
# COMPACT_ATOMS: atom_id res chain seq x y z
N MET A 1 -26.79 1.77 22.90
CA MET A 1 -27.98 1.08 22.34
C MET A 1 -27.84 -0.38 22.71
N VAL A 2 -28.60 -0.77 23.73
CA VAL A 2 -28.52 -2.03 24.48
C VAL A 2 -29.51 -3.00 23.84
N ILE A 3 -29.08 -4.22 23.50
CA ILE A 3 -30.01 -5.30 23.18
C ILE A 3 -30.07 -6.24 24.39
N HIS A 4 -31.28 -6.34 24.90
CA HIS A 4 -31.68 -6.98 26.14
C HIS A 4 -31.71 -8.51 26.05
N MET A 5 -31.52 -9.10 27.23
CA MET A 5 -31.87 -10.46 27.64
C MET A 5 -33.14 -11.02 26.97
N CYS A 6 -33.09 -12.28 26.56
CA CYS A 6 -34.27 -13.07 26.24
C CYS A 6 -34.25 -14.38 27.05
N ASP A 7 -35.38 -14.65 27.67
CA ASP A 7 -35.65 -15.70 28.66
C ASP A 7 -35.34 -17.13 28.20
N LYS A 8 -34.77 -17.92 29.12
CA LYS A 8 -34.72 -19.38 29.04
C LYS A 8 -36.11 -19.95 29.30
N GLN A 9 -36.92 -20.10 28.26
CA GLN A 9 -38.09 -20.98 28.31
C GLN A 9 -37.62 -22.46 28.27
N LYS A 10 -38.09 -23.25 29.25
CA LYS A 10 -37.95 -24.71 29.28
C LYS A 10 -38.53 -25.29 27.99
N GLN A 11 -37.69 -25.93 27.18
CA GLN A 11 -38.15 -26.73 26.05
C GLN A 11 -39.00 -27.89 26.57
N PRO A 12 -40.17 -28.16 25.96
CA PRO A 12 -40.90 -29.38 26.25
C PRO A 12 -40.04 -30.59 25.84
N GLU A 13 -40.04 -31.59 26.69
CA GLU A 13 -39.42 -32.90 26.47
C GLU A 13 -40.03 -33.50 25.19
N ASN A 14 -39.32 -33.34 24.07
CA ASN A 14 -39.74 -33.84 22.78
C ASN A 14 -39.72 -35.37 22.86
N GLN A 15 -40.91 -35.97 22.94
CA GLN A 15 -41.08 -37.38 22.59
C GLN A 15 -40.60 -37.55 21.14
N GLU A 16 -39.43 -38.16 20.98
CA GLU A 16 -38.93 -38.59 19.68
C GLU A 16 -39.89 -39.62 19.11
N VAL A 17 -40.81 -39.16 18.25
CA VAL A 17 -41.58 -40.04 17.38
C VAL A 17 -40.56 -40.77 16.50
N PRO A 18 -40.50 -42.11 16.49
CA PRO A 18 -39.56 -42.85 15.68
C PRO A 18 -39.86 -42.56 14.20
N ILE A 19 -39.03 -41.72 13.60
CA ILE A 19 -39.10 -41.41 12.17
C ILE A 19 -38.67 -42.68 11.45
N ASP A 20 -39.59 -43.26 10.69
CA ASP A 20 -39.34 -44.42 9.85
C ASP A 20 -38.10 -44.18 8.97
N SER A 21 -37.04 -44.94 9.24
CA SER A 21 -35.75 -44.82 8.56
C SER A 21 -35.86 -45.10 7.06
N THR A 22 -36.86 -45.88 6.64
CA THR A 22 -37.14 -46.13 5.22
C THR A 22 -37.76 -44.91 4.53
N LEU A 23 -38.65 -44.18 5.22
CA LEU A 23 -39.22 -42.92 4.74
C LEU A 23 -38.13 -41.84 4.57
N LEU A 24 -37.20 -41.75 5.53
CA LEU A 24 -36.09 -40.79 5.48
C LEU A 24 -35.13 -41.09 4.31
N ALA A 25 -34.82 -42.36 4.06
CA ALA A 25 -33.97 -42.77 2.94
C ALA A 25 -34.63 -42.46 1.59
N HIS A 26 -35.94 -42.68 1.48
CA HIS A 26 -36.73 -42.35 0.30
C HIS A 26 -36.77 -40.84 0.03
N LEU A 27 -36.96 -40.02 1.07
CA LEU A 27 -36.93 -38.56 0.97
C LEU A 27 -35.56 -38.04 0.53
N LYS A 28 -34.45 -38.56 1.10
CA LYS A 28 -33.09 -38.19 0.68
C LYS A 28 -32.82 -38.55 -0.78
N SER A 29 -33.28 -39.72 -1.23
CA SER A 29 -33.15 -40.15 -2.63
C SER A 29 -33.99 -39.30 -3.60
N LYS A 30 -35.21 -38.91 -3.19
CA LYS A 30 -36.03 -37.97 -3.98
C LYS A 30 -35.41 -36.58 -4.05
N LEU A 31 -34.87 -36.06 -2.93
CA LEU A 31 -34.19 -34.76 -2.88
C LEU A 31 -32.90 -34.76 -3.72
N SER A 32 -32.12 -35.86 -3.72
CA SER A 32 -30.93 -35.96 -4.57
C SER A 32 -31.29 -35.99 -6.07
N ARG A 33 -32.35 -36.72 -6.45
CA ARG A 33 -32.85 -36.71 -7.84
C ARG A 33 -33.42 -35.35 -8.27
N LEU A 34 -34.20 -34.70 -7.39
CA LEU A 34 -34.72 -33.35 -7.66
C LEU A 34 -33.59 -32.32 -7.80
N SER A 35 -32.59 -32.35 -6.92
CA SER A 35 -31.43 -31.46 -7.03
C SER A 35 -30.60 -31.72 -8.29
N ALA A 36 -30.49 -32.97 -8.76
CA ALA A 36 -29.82 -33.29 -10.02
C ALA A 36 -30.62 -32.83 -11.25
N LEU A 37 -31.96 -32.93 -11.21
CA LEU A 37 -32.83 -32.42 -12.27
C LEU A 37 -32.79 -30.89 -12.34
N LEU A 38 -32.92 -30.21 -11.20
CA LEU A 38 -32.77 -28.75 -11.12
C LEU A 38 -31.41 -28.29 -11.65
N LYS A 39 -30.32 -28.96 -11.26
CA LYS A 39 -28.98 -28.66 -11.80
C LYS A 39 -28.86 -28.88 -13.31
N ARG A 40 -29.61 -29.82 -13.89
CA ARG A 40 -29.58 -30.12 -15.32
C ARG A 40 -30.39 -29.11 -16.12
N GLU A 41 -31.56 -28.73 -15.62
CA GLU A 41 -32.41 -27.68 -16.18
C GLU A 41 -31.69 -26.32 -16.13
N GLU A 42 -31.12 -25.96 -14.96
CA GLU A 42 -30.24 -24.79 -14.79
C GLU A 42 -28.98 -24.81 -15.67
N SER A 43 -28.56 -25.98 -16.17
CA SER A 43 -27.44 -26.10 -17.11
C SER A 43 -27.87 -25.87 -18.56
N SER A 44 -29.06 -26.32 -18.93
CA SER A 44 -29.60 -26.18 -20.29
C SER A 44 -29.92 -24.70 -20.59
N ASP A 45 -30.62 -24.04 -19.67
CA ASP A 45 -30.98 -22.62 -19.83
C ASP A 45 -29.73 -21.74 -19.92
N ALA A 46 -28.66 -22.11 -19.20
CA ALA A 46 -27.40 -21.37 -19.23
C ALA A 46 -26.62 -21.55 -20.54
N GLU A 47 -26.73 -22.71 -21.20
CA GLU A 47 -26.12 -22.94 -22.52
C GLU A 47 -26.87 -22.16 -23.60
N ASP A 48 -28.19 -22.14 -23.54
CA ASP A 48 -29.03 -21.35 -24.45
C ASP A 48 -28.76 -19.85 -24.28
N ASP A 49 -28.71 -19.35 -23.04
CA ASP A 49 -28.35 -17.96 -22.75
C ASP A 49 -26.95 -17.60 -23.28
N LEU A 50 -25.95 -18.48 -23.11
CA LEU A 50 -24.60 -18.24 -23.63
C LEU A 50 -24.56 -18.22 -25.16
N SER A 51 -25.32 -19.10 -25.82
CA SER A 51 -25.40 -19.11 -27.29
C SER A 51 -25.91 -17.77 -27.84
N PHE A 52 -26.90 -17.16 -27.18
CA PHE A 52 -27.40 -15.83 -27.54
C PHE A 52 -26.30 -14.75 -27.51
N TYR A 53 -25.40 -14.78 -26.52
CA TYR A 53 -24.27 -13.85 -26.48
C TYR A 53 -23.24 -14.16 -27.56
N HIS A 54 -22.88 -15.44 -27.73
CA HIS A 54 -21.82 -15.87 -28.66
C HIS A 54 -22.16 -15.57 -30.12
N ASP A 55 -23.43 -15.75 -30.51
CA ASP A 55 -23.87 -15.66 -31.91
C ASP A 55 -23.97 -14.22 -32.45
N GLY A 56 -23.86 -13.19 -31.60
CA GLY A 56 -23.92 -11.82 -32.08
C GLY A 56 -23.37 -10.76 -31.15
N GLU A 57 -23.71 -10.81 -29.85
CA GLU A 57 -23.33 -9.76 -28.92
C GLU A 57 -21.82 -9.73 -28.67
N ASP A 58 -21.18 -10.89 -28.49
CA ASP A 58 -19.75 -10.98 -28.28
C ASP A 58 -18.97 -10.46 -29.49
N VAL A 59 -19.38 -10.82 -30.71
CA VAL A 59 -18.74 -10.32 -31.95
C VAL A 59 -18.85 -8.80 -32.03
N ARG A 60 -20.04 -8.26 -31.74
CA ARG A 60 -20.30 -6.82 -31.75
C ARG A 60 -19.47 -6.10 -30.69
N VAL A 61 -19.46 -6.59 -29.45
CA VAL A 61 -18.74 -5.98 -28.33
C VAL A 61 -17.23 -6.08 -28.53
N ASN A 62 -16.69 -7.22 -28.99
CA ASN A 62 -15.27 -7.36 -29.33
C ASN A 62 -14.85 -6.32 -30.37
N SER A 63 -15.65 -6.13 -31.43
CA SER A 63 -15.39 -5.15 -32.48
C SER A 63 -15.35 -3.70 -31.94
N LEU A 64 -16.29 -3.33 -31.07
CA LEU A 64 -16.37 -1.98 -30.48
C LEU A 64 -15.29 -1.70 -29.43
N THR A 65 -14.90 -2.72 -28.67
CA THR A 65 -13.91 -2.62 -27.58
C THR A 65 -12.47 -2.89 -28.03
N SER A 66 -12.27 -3.34 -29.26
CA SER A 66 -10.96 -3.44 -29.90
C SER A 66 -10.57 -2.09 -30.55
N PRO A 67 -9.29 -1.70 -30.50
CA PRO A 67 -8.83 -0.56 -31.28
C PRO A 67 -8.95 -0.83 -32.80
N PRO A 68 -9.20 0.20 -33.63
CA PRO A 68 -9.18 0.07 -35.08
C PRO A 68 -7.87 -0.56 -35.60
N PRO A 69 -7.86 -1.25 -36.75
CA PRO A 69 -6.66 -1.92 -37.27
C PRO A 69 -5.44 -1.02 -37.46
N GLU A 70 -5.67 0.25 -37.78
CA GLU A 70 -4.64 1.27 -38.00
C GLU A 70 -4.13 1.93 -36.70
N GLU A 71 -4.89 1.84 -35.62
CA GLU A 71 -4.52 2.41 -34.33
C GLU A 71 -3.40 1.58 -33.68
N GLU A 72 -2.46 2.25 -33.01
CA GLU A 72 -1.42 1.57 -32.24
C GLU A 72 -1.41 2.17 -30.84
N ILE A 73 -1.45 1.31 -29.82
CA ILE A 73 -1.50 1.70 -28.42
C ILE A 73 -0.26 1.17 -27.74
N ARG A 74 0.63 2.08 -27.36
CA ARG A 74 1.95 1.72 -26.85
C ARG A 74 2.11 2.19 -25.41
N ILE A 75 2.71 1.36 -24.57
CA ILE A 75 3.22 1.75 -23.25
C ILE A 75 4.75 1.69 -23.28
N PRO A 76 5.43 2.69 -23.86
CA PRO A 76 6.87 2.61 -24.07
C PRO A 76 7.68 2.69 -22.77
N THR A 77 7.11 3.30 -21.73
CA THR A 77 7.80 3.47 -20.45
C THR A 77 6.87 3.61 -19.25
N ILE A 78 7.37 3.22 -18.10
CA ILE A 78 6.77 3.47 -16.79
C ILE A 78 7.82 4.12 -15.89
N TRP A 79 7.45 5.22 -15.24
CA TRP A 79 8.20 5.75 -14.11
C TRP A 79 7.76 5.04 -12.83
N ALA A 80 8.74 4.66 -12.01
CA ALA A 80 8.50 4.24 -10.64
C ALA A 80 9.37 5.07 -9.70
N PHE A 81 8.81 5.44 -8.56
CA PHE A 81 9.37 6.45 -7.67
C PHE A 81 9.64 5.88 -6.29
N GLU A 82 10.87 5.95 -5.83
CA GLU A 82 11.21 5.60 -4.45
C GLU A 82 11.60 6.84 -3.67
N VAL A 83 11.15 6.92 -2.42
CA VAL A 83 11.43 8.04 -1.53
C VAL A 83 12.36 7.60 -0.42
N TYR A 84 13.36 8.42 -0.13
CA TYR A 84 14.26 8.24 0.99
C TYR A 84 14.08 9.39 1.98
N THR A 85 13.34 9.08 3.03
CA THR A 85 13.19 9.87 4.25
C THR A 85 14.46 9.77 5.11
N PRO A 86 14.57 10.53 6.23
CA PRO A 86 15.71 10.40 7.14
C PRO A 86 15.96 8.96 7.62
N THR A 87 14.92 8.16 7.87
CA THR A 87 15.09 6.76 8.29
C THR A 87 15.56 5.84 7.15
N CYS A 88 15.22 6.15 5.89
CA CYS A 88 15.50 5.29 4.73
C CYS A 88 16.75 5.68 3.92
N ILE A 89 17.35 6.85 4.11
CA ILE A 89 18.45 7.35 3.25
C ILE A 89 19.67 6.43 3.16
N ASN A 90 19.98 5.69 4.22
CA ASN A 90 21.08 4.72 4.21
C ASN A 90 20.82 3.55 3.26
N ASN A 91 19.57 3.23 2.96
CA ASN A 91 19.23 2.18 2.00
C ASN A 91 19.58 2.59 0.57
N LEU A 92 19.41 3.87 0.19
CA LEU A 92 19.86 4.37 -1.11
C LEU A 92 21.37 4.17 -1.28
N ARG A 93 22.16 4.55 -0.26
CA ARG A 93 23.62 4.37 -0.28
C ARG A 93 24.00 2.91 -0.38
N ARG A 94 23.37 2.05 0.43
CA ARG A 94 23.62 0.60 0.41
C ARG A 94 23.29 0.01 -0.97
N GLY A 95 22.12 0.33 -1.52
CA GLY A 95 21.70 -0.14 -2.84
C GLY A 95 22.65 0.32 -3.94
N ALA A 96 23.03 1.60 -3.93
CA ALA A 96 24.03 2.15 -4.85
C ALA A 96 25.37 1.43 -4.77
N THR A 97 25.86 1.14 -3.56
CA THR A 97 27.11 0.38 -3.36
C THR A 97 26.97 -1.06 -3.85
N THR A 98 25.88 -1.74 -3.51
CA THR A 98 25.62 -3.13 -3.95
C THR A 98 25.58 -3.24 -5.48
N LEU A 99 25.01 -2.24 -6.16
CA LEU A 99 24.96 -2.15 -7.61
C LEU A 99 26.27 -1.66 -8.25
N GLY A 100 27.28 -1.32 -7.47
CA GLY A 100 28.56 -0.82 -7.98
C GLY A 100 28.50 0.60 -8.55
N TRP A 101 27.48 1.39 -8.23
CA TRP A 101 27.26 2.73 -8.78
C TRP A 101 28.15 3.83 -8.19
N VAL A 102 28.95 3.51 -7.18
CA VAL A 102 29.78 4.45 -6.39
C VAL A 102 31.29 4.25 -6.63
N SER A 103 31.67 3.64 -7.77
CA SER A 103 33.10 3.41 -8.08
C SER A 103 33.80 4.69 -8.56
N SER A 104 35.02 4.92 -8.06
CA SER A 104 35.92 6.00 -8.50
C SER A 104 36.41 5.83 -9.94
N ASP A 105 36.41 4.60 -10.42
CA ASP A 105 37.07 4.24 -11.68
C ASP A 105 36.10 4.23 -12.87
N GLY A 106 34.80 4.38 -12.59
CA GLY A 106 33.75 4.41 -13.60
C GLY A 106 33.60 5.79 -14.23
N MET A 107 33.59 5.84 -15.56
CA MET A 107 33.17 7.03 -16.31
C MET A 107 31.64 7.20 -16.23
N PHE A 108 31.11 7.47 -15.04
CA PHE A 108 29.67 7.65 -14.83
C PHE A 108 29.28 9.14 -14.84
N ILE A 109 28.05 9.45 -15.22
CA ILE A 109 27.46 10.75 -14.91
C ILE A 109 27.24 10.81 -13.39
N ASN A 110 27.76 11.85 -12.73
CA ASN A 110 27.70 12.04 -11.27
C ASN A 110 28.14 10.78 -10.48
N PRO A 111 29.41 10.35 -10.57
CA PRO A 111 29.90 9.15 -9.88
C PRO A 111 29.83 9.29 -8.34
N ASP A 112 29.86 10.54 -7.84
CA ASP A 112 29.80 10.95 -6.45
C ASP A 112 28.37 11.29 -5.97
N PHE A 113 27.32 10.84 -6.68
CA PHE A 113 25.96 11.30 -6.41
C PHE A 113 25.49 11.05 -4.97
N THR A 114 25.97 10.00 -4.30
CA THR A 114 25.63 9.73 -2.89
C THR A 114 26.14 10.84 -1.96
N ASN A 115 27.34 11.36 -2.21
CA ASN A 115 27.91 12.46 -1.42
C ASN A 115 27.17 13.76 -1.75
N ARG A 116 26.83 13.99 -3.02
CA ARG A 116 26.02 15.16 -3.40
C ARG A 116 24.62 15.16 -2.79
N VAL A 117 24.02 13.97 -2.62
CA VAL A 117 22.75 13.82 -1.88
C VAL A 117 22.93 14.23 -0.42
N GLU A 118 24.01 13.80 0.24
CA GLU A 118 24.31 14.25 1.61
C GLU A 118 24.50 15.78 1.67
N ASP A 119 25.22 16.35 0.71
CA ASP A 119 25.40 17.79 0.59
C ASP A 119 24.06 18.51 0.44
N PHE A 120 23.15 18.01 -0.42
CA PHE A 120 21.83 18.61 -0.56
C PHE A 120 21.01 18.54 0.73
N ARG A 121 21.07 17.41 1.45
CA ARG A 121 20.33 17.21 2.70
C ARG A 121 20.89 18.00 3.88
N SER A 122 22.16 18.40 3.82
CA SER A 122 22.80 19.25 4.83
C SER A 122 22.42 20.73 4.74
N ARG A 123 21.81 21.15 3.63
CA ARG A 123 21.40 22.54 3.39
C ARG A 123 20.11 22.87 4.12
N ALA A 124 19.95 24.14 4.49
CA ALA A 124 18.73 24.65 5.10
C ALA A 124 17.52 24.65 4.14
N SER A 125 17.77 24.64 2.83
CA SER A 125 16.74 24.55 1.79
C SER A 125 16.99 23.33 0.91
N GLY A 126 15.90 22.72 0.46
CA GLY A 126 15.96 21.70 -0.60
C GLY A 126 16.31 22.31 -1.95
N GLY A 127 16.14 21.53 -3.01
CA GLY A 127 16.47 21.92 -4.37
C GLY A 127 17.76 21.24 -4.83
N GLY A 128 17.60 20.24 -5.68
CA GLY A 128 18.70 19.54 -6.32
C GLY A 128 18.18 18.49 -7.28
N TRP A 129 18.86 18.34 -8.41
CA TRP A 129 18.59 17.29 -9.38
C TRP A 129 19.90 16.70 -9.88
N LEU A 130 19.97 15.38 -9.95
CA LEU A 130 21.13 14.65 -10.46
C LEU A 130 20.66 13.63 -11.49
N ASN A 131 21.15 13.77 -12.72
CA ASN A 131 21.05 12.72 -13.71
C ASN A 131 21.98 11.56 -13.34
N LEU A 132 21.46 10.35 -13.17
CA LEU A 132 22.28 9.15 -12.97
C LEU A 132 22.55 8.40 -14.29
N GLY A 133 22.04 8.91 -15.41
CA GLY A 133 22.19 8.32 -16.73
C GLY A 133 21.30 7.09 -16.90
N TYR A 134 21.77 6.16 -17.72
CA TYR A 134 21.07 4.91 -18.00
C TYR A 134 21.72 3.75 -17.26
N ILE A 135 20.89 2.85 -16.76
CA ILE A 135 21.25 1.55 -16.24
C ILE A 135 20.95 0.53 -17.33
N VAL A 136 21.93 -0.30 -17.62
CA VAL A 136 21.90 -1.30 -18.70
C VAL A 136 22.49 -2.62 -18.20
N ASN A 137 22.06 -3.72 -18.81
CA ASN A 137 22.63 -5.04 -18.52
C ASN A 137 24.14 -5.07 -18.81
N GLU A 138 24.88 -5.83 -17.99
CA GLU A 138 26.32 -6.03 -18.14
C GLU A 138 26.67 -6.55 -19.55
N GLY A 139 27.72 -5.95 -20.14
CA GLY A 139 28.27 -6.37 -21.43
C GLY A 139 27.42 -6.04 -22.67
N LYS A 140 26.24 -5.41 -22.52
CA LYS A 140 25.29 -5.20 -23.64
C LYS A 140 25.20 -3.77 -24.16
N SER A 141 25.92 -2.81 -23.59
CA SER A 141 25.72 -1.39 -23.91
C SER A 141 26.88 -0.75 -24.67
N THR A 142 26.52 -0.07 -25.76
CA THR A 142 27.40 0.84 -26.50
C THR A 142 27.30 2.28 -25.99
N TRP A 143 26.50 2.55 -24.97
CA TRP A 143 26.20 3.92 -24.55
C TRP A 143 27.35 4.44 -23.69
N PRO A 144 27.90 5.63 -23.97
CA PRO A 144 28.90 6.21 -23.08
C PRO A 144 28.24 6.56 -21.74
N MET A 145 29.00 6.42 -20.65
CA MET A 145 28.61 6.86 -19.31
C MET A 145 27.32 6.25 -18.74
N HIS A 146 27.12 4.95 -18.95
CA HIS A 146 26.03 4.18 -18.33
C HIS A 146 26.46 3.54 -17.01
N ARG A 147 25.48 3.24 -16.16
CA ARG A 147 25.62 2.35 -15.00
C ARG A 147 25.27 0.93 -15.41
N GLN A 148 25.92 -0.04 -14.79
CA GLN A 148 25.58 -1.43 -14.94
C GLN A 148 24.66 -1.86 -13.80
N GLY A 149 23.81 -2.84 -14.08
CA GLY A 149 22.94 -3.45 -13.09
C GLY A 149 22.05 -4.51 -13.74
N PRO A 150 21.54 -5.48 -12.96
CA PRO A 150 20.57 -6.44 -13.47
C PRO A 150 19.33 -5.68 -13.91
N LEU A 151 18.85 -5.90 -15.13
CA LEU A 151 17.55 -5.38 -15.58
C LEU A 151 16.48 -6.46 -15.45
N PRO A 152 15.23 -6.08 -15.11
CA PRO A 152 14.12 -7.01 -15.17
C PRO A 152 13.88 -7.52 -16.59
N ASP A 153 13.24 -8.68 -16.71
CA ASP A 153 12.76 -9.18 -17.99
C ASP A 153 11.87 -8.14 -18.69
N LYS A 154 12.01 -8.03 -20.02
CA LYS A 154 11.30 -7.09 -20.89
C LYS A 154 11.67 -5.61 -20.70
N VAL A 155 12.61 -5.28 -19.83
CA VAL A 155 13.15 -3.92 -19.67
C VAL A 155 14.45 -3.79 -20.44
N ARG A 156 14.47 -2.89 -21.43
CA ARG A 156 15.65 -2.62 -22.26
C ARG A 156 16.71 -1.82 -21.50
N SER A 157 16.27 -0.81 -20.75
CA SER A 157 17.13 0.05 -19.93
C SER A 157 16.30 0.79 -18.89
N ILE A 158 16.95 1.27 -17.83
CA ILE A 158 16.32 2.15 -16.84
C ILE A 158 17.06 3.47 -16.88
N ARG A 159 16.35 4.57 -17.08
CA ARG A 159 16.91 5.89 -16.88
C ARG A 159 16.65 6.31 -15.43
N ALA A 160 17.71 6.67 -14.73
CA ALA A 160 17.61 7.04 -13.32
C ALA A 160 17.99 8.51 -13.09
N ALA A 161 17.26 9.16 -12.18
CA ALA A 161 17.57 10.49 -11.70
C ALA A 161 17.28 10.59 -10.20
N ILE A 162 18.02 11.46 -9.51
CA ILE A 162 17.69 11.89 -8.14
C ILE A 162 17.07 13.27 -8.21
N HIS A 163 15.93 13.43 -7.55
CA HIS A 163 15.32 14.72 -7.29
C HIS A 163 15.29 14.94 -5.77
N GLN A 164 15.86 16.05 -5.30
CA GLN A 164 15.92 16.45 -3.90
C GLN A 164 15.05 17.69 -3.67
N PRO A 165 13.72 17.56 -3.59
CA PRO A 165 12.86 18.71 -3.38
C PRO A 165 12.99 19.30 -1.96
N LEU A 166 13.23 18.46 -0.95
CA LEU A 166 13.25 18.84 0.47
C LEU A 166 14.55 18.35 1.14
N PRO A 167 15.10 19.02 2.17
CA PRO A 167 16.22 18.48 2.96
C PRO A 167 15.92 17.11 3.57
N SER A 168 14.69 16.87 4.06
CA SER A 168 14.29 15.58 4.62
C SER A 168 14.07 14.48 3.58
N THR A 169 13.85 14.82 2.31
CA THR A 169 13.23 13.89 1.34
C THR A 169 13.96 13.88 0.01
N THR A 170 14.53 12.73 -0.32
CA THR A 170 15.16 12.44 -1.61
C THR A 170 14.25 11.52 -2.43
N ILE A 171 14.06 11.78 -3.72
CA ILE A 171 13.27 10.94 -4.62
C ILE A 171 14.21 10.33 -5.65
N LEU A 172 14.24 9.00 -5.75
CA LEU A 172 14.80 8.30 -6.90
C LEU A 172 13.70 8.10 -7.94
N ILE A 173 13.93 8.63 -9.12
CA ILE A 173 13.06 8.52 -10.28
C ILE A 173 13.69 7.49 -11.22
N CYS A 174 13.00 6.37 -11.43
CA CYS A 174 13.41 5.35 -12.38
C CYS A 174 12.39 5.26 -13.52
N GLN A 175 12.77 5.70 -14.71
CA GLN A 175 12.00 5.53 -15.94
C GLN A 175 12.44 4.22 -16.62
N PHE A 176 11.59 3.20 -16.57
CA PHE A 176 11.83 1.89 -17.17
C PHE A 176 11.43 1.93 -18.63
N LEU A 177 12.39 1.75 -19.54
CA LEU A 177 12.15 1.70 -20.99
C LEU A 177 11.97 0.23 -21.39
N PHE A 178 10.81 -0.10 -21.93
CA PHE A 178 10.48 -1.49 -22.27
C PHE A 178 11.06 -1.94 -23.62
N GLU A 179 11.16 -3.25 -23.78
CA GLU A 179 11.35 -3.91 -25.08
C GLU A 179 10.03 -3.95 -25.85
N GLU A 180 10.10 -4.02 -27.19
CA GLU A 180 8.92 -3.95 -28.08
C GLU A 180 7.80 -4.91 -27.66
N SER A 181 8.14 -6.13 -27.24
CA SER A 181 7.16 -7.14 -26.80
C SER A 181 6.32 -6.72 -25.59
N ALA A 182 6.88 -5.90 -24.68
CA ALA A 182 6.14 -5.33 -23.56
C ALA A 182 5.45 -4.02 -23.92
N ILE A 183 6.00 -3.23 -24.84
CA ILE A 183 5.40 -1.97 -25.30
C ILE A 183 3.99 -2.21 -25.87
N ILE A 184 3.81 -3.27 -26.65
CA ILE A 184 2.54 -3.59 -27.35
C ILE A 184 1.66 -4.60 -26.61
N SER A 185 2.07 -5.10 -25.43
CA SER A 185 1.36 -6.21 -24.77
C SER A 185 -0.07 -5.85 -24.34
N VAL A 186 -0.30 -4.58 -23.99
CA VAL A 186 -1.62 -4.07 -23.63
C VAL A 186 -2.51 -3.97 -24.88
N GLU A 187 -1.98 -3.51 -26.01
CA GLU A 187 -2.72 -3.49 -27.27
C GLU A 187 -3.10 -4.92 -27.71
N GLN A 188 -2.16 -5.87 -27.62
CA GLN A 188 -2.44 -7.27 -27.92
C GLN A 188 -3.58 -7.82 -27.05
N THR A 189 -3.63 -7.43 -25.78
CA THR A 189 -4.70 -7.81 -24.86
C THR A 189 -6.04 -7.21 -25.28
N LEU A 190 -6.07 -5.94 -25.71
CA LEU A 190 -7.28 -5.28 -26.20
C LEU A 190 -7.82 -5.88 -27.50
N ARG A 191 -6.91 -6.32 -28.38
CA ARG A 191 -7.24 -6.93 -29.68
C ARG A 191 -7.65 -8.39 -29.58
N ALA A 192 -7.35 -9.06 -28.47
CA ALA A 192 -7.76 -10.44 -28.28
C ALA A 192 -9.29 -10.58 -28.32
N GLU A 193 -9.75 -11.71 -28.85
CA GLU A 193 -11.17 -12.06 -28.87
C GLU A 193 -11.53 -12.77 -27.56
N TYR A 194 -12.60 -12.31 -26.93
CA TYR A 194 -13.14 -12.91 -25.72
C TYR A 194 -14.56 -13.42 -26.01
N ALA A 195 -14.99 -14.42 -25.26
CA ALA A 195 -16.35 -14.93 -25.31
C ALA A 195 -16.97 -14.84 -23.92
N THR A 196 -18.21 -14.38 -23.83
CA THR A 196 -18.96 -14.32 -22.58
C THR A 196 -19.01 -15.70 -21.94
N TYR A 197 -18.75 -15.78 -20.64
CA TYR A 197 -18.86 -17.03 -19.89
C TYR A 197 -19.67 -16.83 -18.61
N SER A 198 -20.19 -17.92 -18.04
CA SER A 198 -20.93 -17.86 -16.78
C SER A 198 -20.15 -18.50 -15.64
N THR A 199 -20.25 -17.90 -14.46
CA THR A 199 -19.69 -18.42 -13.20
C THR A 199 -20.82 -18.71 -12.21
N PRO A 200 -20.76 -19.84 -11.47
CA PRO A 200 -21.77 -20.13 -10.47
C PRO A 200 -21.62 -19.19 -9.25
N ILE A 201 -22.74 -18.68 -8.74
CA ILE A 201 -22.83 -17.93 -7.48
C ILE A 201 -23.90 -18.57 -6.58
N ARG A 202 -23.96 -18.18 -5.30
CA ARG A 202 -24.96 -18.74 -4.38
C ARG A 202 -26.37 -18.36 -4.83
N GLY A 203 -27.11 -19.34 -5.36
CA GLY A 203 -28.48 -19.18 -5.83
C GLY A 203 -28.62 -18.62 -7.26
N GLY A 204 -27.60 -18.76 -8.10
CA GLY A 204 -27.71 -18.38 -9.51
C GLY A 204 -26.40 -18.45 -10.27
N ARG A 205 -26.36 -17.77 -11.41
CA ARG A 205 -25.16 -17.62 -12.26
C ARG A 205 -24.86 -16.15 -12.48
N ARG A 206 -23.59 -15.83 -12.62
CA ARG A 206 -23.10 -14.52 -13.03
C ARG A 206 -22.44 -14.65 -14.39
N PHE A 207 -22.96 -13.93 -15.38
CA PHE A 207 -22.32 -13.81 -16.69
C PHE A 207 -21.21 -12.76 -16.61
N ILE A 208 -20.07 -13.08 -17.21
CA ILE A 208 -18.92 -12.19 -17.35
C ILE A 208 -18.79 -11.87 -18.84
N SER A 209 -19.23 -10.67 -19.20
CA SER A 209 -19.27 -10.18 -20.56
C SER A 209 -17.88 -9.85 -21.11
N VAL A 210 -17.77 -9.76 -22.44
CA VAL A 210 -16.53 -9.47 -23.18
C VAL A 210 -15.84 -8.20 -22.70
N GLU A 211 -16.58 -7.11 -22.49
CA GLU A 211 -16.01 -5.84 -22.05
C GLU A 211 -15.40 -5.93 -20.65
N ASN A 212 -16.05 -6.67 -19.74
CA ASN A 212 -15.51 -6.89 -18.40
C ASN A 212 -14.22 -7.72 -18.45
N GLN A 213 -14.17 -8.76 -19.31
CA GLN A 213 -12.97 -9.57 -19.50
C GLN A 213 -11.82 -8.75 -20.08
N LYS A 214 -12.07 -7.93 -21.11
CA LYS A 214 -11.05 -7.05 -21.71
C LYS A 214 -10.54 -6.00 -20.74
N HIS A 215 -11.43 -5.38 -19.97
CA HIS A 215 -11.07 -4.41 -18.93
C HIS A 215 -10.18 -5.06 -17.87
N GLU A 216 -10.58 -6.23 -17.35
CA GLU A 216 -9.81 -6.98 -16.36
C GLU A 216 -8.45 -7.44 -16.90
N ALA A 217 -8.40 -7.99 -18.11
CA ALA A 217 -7.18 -8.44 -18.75
C ALA A 217 -6.21 -7.27 -19.00
N THR A 218 -6.73 -6.15 -19.48
CA THR A 218 -5.95 -4.91 -19.70
C THR A 218 -5.38 -4.38 -18.38
N ASN A 219 -6.20 -4.30 -17.33
CA ASN A 219 -5.74 -3.86 -16.01
C ASN A 219 -4.71 -4.82 -15.40
N THR A 220 -4.89 -6.12 -15.61
CA THR A 220 -3.94 -7.16 -15.17
C THR A 220 -2.60 -7.02 -15.89
N MET A 221 -2.61 -6.82 -17.21
CA MET A 221 -1.38 -6.60 -17.98
C MET A 221 -0.65 -5.32 -17.55
N ARG A 222 -1.37 -4.21 -17.34
CA ARG A 222 -0.79 -2.97 -16.82
C ARG A 222 -0.23 -3.13 -15.41
N ALA A 223 -0.96 -3.81 -14.53
CA ALA A 223 -0.48 -4.15 -13.19
C ALA A 223 0.78 -5.03 -13.23
N TYR A 224 0.84 -5.99 -14.16
CA TYR A 224 2.03 -6.81 -14.38
C TYR A 224 3.24 -5.96 -14.79
N LEU A 225 3.11 -5.08 -15.80
CA LEU A 225 4.19 -4.17 -16.22
C LEU A 225 4.67 -3.25 -15.07
N ARG A 226 3.75 -2.70 -14.27
CA ARG A 226 4.11 -1.94 -13.06
C ARG A 226 4.83 -2.80 -12.03
N SER A 227 4.39 -4.05 -11.84
CA SER A 227 5.02 -4.94 -10.86
C SER A 227 6.46 -5.27 -11.20
N ILE A 228 6.80 -5.43 -12.49
CA ILE A 228 8.18 -5.57 -12.97
C ILE A 228 9.04 -4.39 -12.47
N CYS A 229 8.57 -3.16 -12.68
CA CYS A 229 9.29 -1.94 -12.31
C CYS A 229 9.43 -1.79 -10.79
N THR A 230 8.33 -1.96 -10.06
CA THR A 230 8.30 -1.77 -8.61
C THR A 230 9.06 -2.87 -7.86
N ASN A 231 9.03 -4.12 -8.33
CA ASN A 231 9.80 -5.21 -7.72
C ASN A 231 11.30 -4.96 -7.84
N TRP A 232 11.76 -4.45 -8.98
CA TRP A 232 13.17 -4.11 -9.17
C TRP A 232 13.65 -3.07 -8.15
N ILE A 233 12.86 -2.01 -7.93
CA ILE A 233 13.17 -0.98 -6.93
C ILE A 233 13.22 -1.58 -5.52
N LYS A 234 12.22 -2.39 -5.15
CA LYS A 234 12.15 -3.05 -3.84
C LYS A 234 13.37 -3.92 -3.55
N GLU A 235 13.85 -4.62 -4.57
CA GLU A 235 14.98 -5.53 -4.44
C GLU A 235 16.31 -4.80 -4.34
N HIS A 236 16.53 -3.78 -5.16
CA HIS A 236 17.87 -3.21 -5.35
C HIS A 236 18.11 -1.91 -4.57
N VAL A 237 17.07 -1.10 -4.41
CA VAL A 237 17.17 0.26 -3.85
C VAL A 237 15.97 0.60 -2.97
N PRO A 238 15.59 -0.24 -1.98
CA PRO A 238 14.37 -0.04 -1.21
C PRO A 238 14.40 1.25 -0.39
N GLY A 239 13.31 2.01 -0.43
CA GLY A 239 13.10 3.20 0.40
C GLY A 239 11.82 3.12 1.22
N TYR A 240 11.18 4.25 1.43
CA TYR A 240 9.94 4.38 2.19
C TYR A 240 8.79 3.59 1.54
N PHE A 241 8.59 3.73 0.23
CA PHE A 241 7.48 3.08 -0.46
C PHE A 241 7.65 1.57 -0.64
N SER A 242 8.90 1.08 -0.55
CA SER A 242 9.22 -0.35 -0.46
C SER A 242 9.04 -0.94 0.95
N SER A 243 8.94 -0.10 1.98
CA SER A 243 8.84 -0.56 3.36
C SER A 243 7.44 -1.05 3.72
N GLU A 244 7.34 -1.79 4.83
CA GLU A 244 6.04 -2.20 5.41
C GLU A 244 5.22 -1.02 5.96
N TYR A 245 5.82 0.17 6.08
CA TYR A 245 5.18 1.40 6.52
C TYR A 245 4.50 2.16 5.38
N SER A 246 4.60 1.71 4.14
CA SER A 246 3.88 2.30 3.01
C SER A 246 2.54 1.61 2.80
N ILE A 247 1.47 2.38 2.62
CA ILE A 247 0.13 1.86 2.32
C ILE A 247 -0.11 1.86 0.81
N SER A 248 0.40 2.87 0.10
CA SER A 248 0.25 3.02 -1.34
C SER A 248 1.06 2.04 -2.17
N GLY A 249 2.15 1.51 -1.61
CA GLY A 249 3.23 0.93 -2.40
C GLY A 249 3.97 2.00 -3.22
N ILE A 250 4.85 1.56 -4.12
CA ILE A 250 5.67 2.43 -4.97
C ILE A 250 4.79 3.17 -5.98
N PRO A 251 4.78 4.52 -5.96
CA PRO A 251 4.07 5.30 -6.95
C PRO A 251 4.58 5.01 -8.35
N THR A 252 3.67 4.94 -9.32
CA THR A 252 4.02 4.69 -10.73
C THR A 252 3.27 5.63 -11.67
N CYS A 253 3.94 6.09 -12.70
CA CYS A 253 3.34 6.84 -13.79
C CYS A 253 3.57 6.09 -15.09
N GLU A 254 2.52 5.83 -15.86
CA GLU A 254 2.63 5.17 -17.17
C GLU A 254 2.60 6.21 -18.28
N LEU A 255 3.39 6.03 -19.34
CA LEU A 255 3.19 6.77 -20.59
C LEU A 255 2.37 5.90 -21.54
N VAL A 256 1.17 6.34 -21.93
CA VAL A 256 0.32 5.65 -22.90
C VAL A 256 0.18 6.51 -24.16
N THR A 257 0.78 6.07 -25.26
CA THR A 257 0.75 6.81 -26.53
C THR A 257 -0.19 6.17 -27.54
N PHE A 258 -0.87 7.02 -28.29
CA PHE A 258 -1.77 6.63 -29.38
C PHE A 258 -1.21 7.12 -30.72
N LYS A 259 -1.46 6.38 -31.79
CA LYS A 259 -1.05 6.77 -33.14
C LYS A 259 -2.05 7.71 -33.79
N HIS A 260 -3.34 7.39 -33.74
CA HIS A 260 -4.37 8.17 -34.46
C HIS A 260 -5.38 8.82 -33.52
N CYS A 261 -5.83 8.09 -32.51
CA CYS A 261 -6.81 8.50 -31.52
C CYS A 261 -6.28 9.58 -30.58
N ARG A 262 -7.18 10.47 -30.15
CA ARG A 262 -6.91 11.42 -29.06
C ARG A 262 -7.60 10.92 -27.77
N PRO A 263 -6.86 10.76 -26.66
CA PRO A 263 -7.46 10.34 -25.39
C PRO A 263 -8.61 11.24 -24.94
N TYR A 264 -9.60 10.65 -24.27
CA TYR A 264 -10.78 11.32 -23.71
C TYR A 264 -11.73 12.02 -24.70
N GLU A 265 -11.48 11.92 -26.01
CA GLU A 265 -12.48 12.29 -27.00
C GLU A 265 -13.47 11.12 -27.18
N PRO A 266 -14.78 11.37 -27.19
CA PRO A 266 -15.76 10.31 -27.34
C PRO A 266 -15.62 9.65 -28.72
N ILE A 267 -15.42 8.34 -28.73
CA ILE A 267 -15.38 7.51 -29.93
C ILE A 267 -16.62 6.60 -29.90
N GLY A 268 -17.54 6.83 -30.83
CA GLY A 268 -18.76 6.01 -30.94
C GLY A 268 -19.70 6.14 -29.75
N THR A 269 -20.29 5.01 -29.32
CA THR A 269 -21.16 4.97 -28.15
C THR A 269 -20.31 4.90 -26.87
N PRO A 270 -20.58 5.73 -25.84
CA PRO A 270 -19.71 5.84 -24.65
C PRO A 270 -19.44 4.50 -23.95
N ILE A 271 -20.43 3.61 -23.96
CA ILE A 271 -20.43 2.37 -23.15
C ILE A 271 -19.50 1.28 -23.72
N TYR A 272 -19.08 1.37 -24.98
CA TYR A 272 -18.28 0.32 -25.63
C TYR A 272 -17.13 0.93 -26.42
N SER A 273 -16.11 1.42 -25.70
CA SER A 273 -14.90 1.98 -26.32
C SER A 273 -13.64 1.30 -25.77
N PHE A 274 -12.64 1.05 -26.61
CA PHE A 274 -11.32 0.59 -26.16
C PHE A 274 -10.67 1.60 -25.19
N LEU A 275 -11.01 2.89 -25.26
CA LEU A 275 -10.54 3.89 -24.29
C LEU A 275 -11.09 3.63 -22.89
N GLN A 276 -12.31 3.12 -22.78
CA GLN A 276 -12.90 2.71 -21.49
C GLN A 276 -12.14 1.52 -20.90
N MET A 277 -11.73 0.56 -21.73
CA MET A 277 -10.90 -0.58 -21.32
C MET A 277 -9.54 -0.14 -20.74
N LEU A 278 -9.07 1.04 -21.14
CA LEU A 278 -7.84 1.68 -20.64
C LEU A 278 -8.08 2.66 -19.49
N ASN A 279 -9.32 2.87 -19.05
CA ASN A 279 -9.73 3.91 -18.10
C ASN A 279 -9.44 5.36 -18.58
N LEU A 280 -9.46 5.59 -19.90
CA LEU A 280 -9.17 6.86 -20.58
C LEU A 280 -10.37 7.46 -21.31
N GLU A 281 -11.59 7.03 -20.99
CA GLU A 281 -12.84 7.55 -21.59
C GLU A 281 -13.31 8.84 -20.89
N HIS A 282 -13.21 8.90 -19.57
CA HIS A 282 -13.81 9.99 -18.79
C HIS A 282 -12.81 11.10 -18.49
N ASN A 283 -13.02 12.28 -19.07
CA ASN A 283 -12.14 13.46 -18.89
C ASN A 283 -12.26 14.16 -17.51
N TYR A 284 -13.16 13.73 -16.61
CA TYR A 284 -13.36 14.40 -15.32
C TYR A 284 -12.11 14.40 -14.43
N GLN A 285 -11.29 13.36 -14.55
CA GLN A 285 -10.02 13.20 -13.82
C GLN A 285 -8.80 13.55 -14.69
N ALA A 286 -9.00 13.91 -15.95
CA ALA A 286 -7.93 14.22 -16.87
C ALA A 286 -7.58 15.71 -16.83
N TRP A 287 -6.30 16.00 -16.99
CA TRP A 287 -5.74 17.33 -17.03
C TRP A 287 -4.91 17.47 -18.31
N LYS A 288 -5.15 18.52 -19.09
CA LYS A 288 -4.38 18.83 -20.31
C LYS A 288 -3.26 19.81 -19.95
N THR A 289 -2.11 19.72 -20.63
CA THR A 289 -1.05 20.72 -20.49
C THR A 289 -0.97 21.64 -21.69
N ASP A 290 -0.56 22.88 -21.43
CA ASP A 290 -0.29 23.88 -22.47
C ASP A 290 1.13 23.74 -23.04
N ASP A 291 2.04 23.08 -22.31
CA ASP A 291 3.45 22.93 -22.68
C ASP A 291 3.66 21.88 -23.80
N ALA A 292 2.75 20.91 -23.88
CA ALA A 292 2.74 19.87 -24.91
C ALA A 292 1.30 19.58 -25.37
N LYS A 293 0.96 20.08 -26.56
CA LYS A 293 -0.39 19.96 -27.11
C LYS A 293 -0.82 18.50 -27.21
N GLY A 294 -2.02 18.18 -26.73
CA GLY A 294 -2.56 16.82 -26.81
C GLY A 294 -1.97 15.83 -25.80
N MET A 295 -1.10 16.29 -24.89
CA MET A 295 -0.71 15.54 -23.71
C MET A 295 -1.69 15.78 -22.56
N PHE A 296 -2.05 14.69 -21.89
CA PHE A 296 -2.90 14.66 -20.72
C PHE A 296 -2.20 13.95 -19.57
N PHE A 297 -2.58 14.32 -18.35
CA PHE A 297 -2.18 13.68 -17.10
C PHE A 297 -3.44 13.31 -16.32
N GLN A 298 -3.48 12.08 -15.80
CA GLN A 298 -4.55 11.56 -14.96
C GLN A 298 -3.94 10.82 -13.78
N PHE A 299 -4.55 10.96 -12.60
CA PHE A 299 -4.17 10.19 -11.42
C PHE A 299 -5.42 9.93 -10.56
N PHE A 300 -5.35 8.90 -9.73
CA PHE A 300 -6.50 8.39 -8.98
C PHE A 300 -6.34 8.68 -7.48
N GLU A 301 -7.13 9.62 -6.94
CA GLU A 301 -7.04 10.01 -5.52
C GLU A 301 -7.91 9.14 -4.59
N VAL A 302 -9.06 8.66 -5.07
CA VAL A 302 -10.12 8.12 -4.20
C VAL A 302 -10.21 6.60 -4.23
N VAL A 303 -9.70 5.95 -5.28
CA VAL A 303 -9.81 4.49 -5.43
C VAL A 303 -8.67 3.85 -4.65
N GLU A 304 -8.99 3.21 -3.52
CA GLU A 304 -7.98 2.65 -2.59
C GLU A 304 -6.94 1.75 -3.28
N HIS A 305 -7.37 0.97 -4.28
CA HIS A 305 -6.49 0.06 -5.02
C HIS A 305 -5.64 0.73 -6.11
N GLU A 306 -5.88 2.01 -6.42
CA GLU A 306 -5.16 2.76 -7.45
C GLU A 306 -4.38 3.96 -6.89
N PHE A 307 -4.35 4.08 -5.57
CA PHE A 307 -3.60 5.14 -4.91
C PHE A 307 -2.11 5.09 -5.32
N GLY A 308 -1.54 6.24 -5.67
CA GLY A 308 -0.16 6.34 -6.17
C GLY A 308 0.02 5.94 -7.64
N ARG A 309 -1.06 5.81 -8.43
CA ARG A 309 -0.98 5.55 -9.87
C ARG A 309 -1.33 6.79 -10.69
N ALA A 310 -0.51 7.08 -11.69
CA ALA A 310 -0.75 8.12 -12.66
C ALA A 310 -0.55 7.60 -14.09
N VAL A 311 -1.13 8.32 -15.04
CA VAL A 311 -1.04 8.05 -16.47
C VAL A 311 -0.81 9.38 -17.17
N ILE A 312 0.27 9.45 -17.92
CA ILE A 312 0.46 10.45 -18.97
C ILE A 312 0.00 9.81 -20.26
N THR A 313 -0.82 10.52 -21.02
CA THR A 313 -1.32 10.00 -22.29
C THR A 313 -1.39 11.07 -23.36
N GLY A 314 -1.28 10.67 -24.62
CA GLY A 314 -1.47 11.57 -25.74
C GLY A 314 -1.28 10.89 -27.08
N LYS A 315 -1.67 11.62 -28.13
CA LYS A 315 -1.40 11.22 -29.50
C LYS A 315 0.04 11.58 -29.87
N LEU A 316 0.79 10.61 -30.39
CA LEU A 316 2.22 10.72 -30.69
C LEU A 316 2.56 11.94 -31.57
N ASP A 317 1.70 12.19 -32.57
CA ASP A 317 1.90 13.31 -33.50
C ASP A 317 1.59 14.67 -32.86
N GLU A 318 0.69 14.73 -31.87
CA GLU A 318 0.29 15.98 -31.25
C GLU A 318 1.19 16.39 -30.09
N MET A 319 1.62 15.45 -29.24
CA MET A 319 2.41 15.70 -28.02
C MET A 319 3.67 16.54 -28.27
N LEU A 320 4.12 16.57 -29.52
CA LEU A 320 5.35 17.18 -29.98
C LEU A 320 5.14 18.24 -31.07
N ALA A 321 3.89 18.52 -31.44
CA ALA A 321 3.57 19.50 -32.46
C ALA A 321 3.93 20.90 -31.97
N GLY A 322 5.15 21.37 -32.31
CA GLY A 322 5.64 22.71 -31.98
C GLY A 322 7.00 22.74 -31.27
N GLN A 323 7.55 21.60 -30.87
CA GLN A 323 8.88 21.53 -30.25
C GLN A 323 9.94 21.19 -31.32
N SER A 324 11.11 21.84 -31.27
CA SER A 324 12.27 21.43 -32.07
C SER A 324 12.90 20.20 -31.42
N LEU A 325 12.65 19.03 -31.99
CA LEU A 325 12.97 17.75 -31.35
C LEU A 325 14.15 17.01 -31.97
N GLU A 326 14.77 17.59 -33.00
CA GLU A 326 15.92 17.00 -33.68
C GLU A 326 17.07 16.69 -32.71
N ALA A 327 17.19 17.45 -31.61
CA ALA A 327 18.17 17.22 -30.55
C ALA A 327 17.89 16.01 -29.64
N TYR A 328 16.67 15.46 -29.65
CA TYR A 328 16.22 14.44 -28.69
C TYR A 328 16.13 13.02 -29.26
N GLY A 329 16.48 12.81 -30.53
CA GLY A 329 16.49 11.47 -31.10
C GLY A 329 16.26 11.47 -32.61
N LYS A 330 16.56 10.33 -33.23
CA LYS A 330 16.39 10.12 -34.68
C LYS A 330 14.93 9.82 -35.05
N ASP A 331 14.23 9.08 -34.19
CA ASP A 331 12.83 8.72 -34.37
C ASP A 331 11.92 9.43 -33.35
N ARG A 332 10.63 9.52 -33.67
CA ARG A 332 9.66 10.30 -32.89
C ARG A 332 9.40 9.72 -31.51
N GLU A 333 9.45 8.38 -31.35
CA GLU A 333 9.28 7.73 -30.05
C GLU A 333 10.45 8.07 -29.12
N SER A 334 11.68 7.95 -29.60
CA SER A 334 12.88 8.35 -28.86
C SER A 334 12.85 9.84 -28.49
N GLN A 335 12.35 10.71 -29.38
CA GLN A 335 12.17 12.13 -29.09
C GLN A 335 11.20 12.37 -27.94
N ILE A 336 10.03 11.70 -27.94
CA ILE A 336 9.09 11.78 -26.82
C ILE A 336 9.73 11.29 -25.55
N LEU A 337 10.32 10.09 -25.56
CA LEU A 337 10.92 9.46 -24.39
C LEU A 337 12.01 10.33 -23.75
N ASN A 338 12.76 11.06 -24.57
CA ASN A 338 13.77 11.99 -24.09
C ASN A 338 13.21 13.36 -23.67
N TRP A 339 12.10 13.82 -24.26
CA TRP A 339 11.40 15.04 -23.85
C TRP A 339 10.64 14.86 -22.53
N VAL A 340 9.93 13.74 -22.34
CA VAL A 340 9.14 13.48 -21.11
C VAL A 340 9.98 13.43 -19.84
N ARG A 341 11.30 13.30 -19.97
CA ARG A 341 12.29 13.59 -18.92
C ARG A 341 12.07 14.92 -18.20
N TYR A 342 11.65 15.96 -18.91
CA TYR A 342 11.39 17.27 -18.30
C TYR A 342 10.24 17.22 -17.30
N LEU A 343 9.46 16.14 -17.30
CA LEU A 343 8.41 15.89 -16.32
C LEU A 343 8.94 15.35 -14.99
N ASP A 344 10.24 15.08 -14.82
CA ASP A 344 10.81 14.58 -13.56
C ASP A 344 10.43 15.48 -12.36
N HIS A 345 10.51 16.81 -12.51
CA HIS A 345 10.11 17.76 -11.46
C HIS A 345 8.59 17.74 -11.22
N THR A 346 7.81 17.70 -12.29
CA THR A 346 6.34 17.61 -12.25
C THR A 346 5.88 16.33 -11.52
N LEU A 347 6.44 15.18 -11.89
CA LEU A 347 6.14 13.90 -11.28
C LEU A 347 6.70 13.83 -9.85
N GLY A 348 7.84 14.47 -9.58
CA GLY A 348 8.37 14.63 -8.23
C GLY A 348 7.40 15.38 -7.30
N ALA A 349 6.80 16.48 -7.76
CA ALA A 349 5.78 17.20 -7.00
C ALA A 349 4.53 16.33 -6.73
N TRP A 350 4.10 15.55 -7.72
CA TRP A 350 3.02 14.57 -7.54
C TRP A 350 3.38 13.49 -6.51
N VAL A 351 4.61 12.97 -6.52
CA VAL A 351 5.08 11.97 -5.55
C VAL A 351 5.10 12.53 -4.12
N LEU A 352 5.47 13.80 -3.92
CA LEU A 352 5.37 14.44 -2.60
C LEU A 352 3.93 14.50 -2.10
N TYR A 353 2.98 14.76 -2.99
CA TYR A 353 1.56 14.73 -2.64
C TYR A 353 1.10 13.32 -2.25
N VAL A 354 1.51 12.29 -3.00
CA VAL A 354 1.25 10.88 -2.64
C VAL A 354 1.85 10.53 -1.28
N LEU A 355 3.09 10.94 -1.02
CA LEU A 355 3.76 10.72 0.28
C LEU A 355 3.01 11.40 1.43
N THR A 356 2.51 12.62 1.21
CA THR A 356 1.73 13.37 2.21
C THR A 356 0.45 12.61 2.59
N LEU A 357 -0.25 12.09 1.59
CA LEU A 357 -1.47 11.31 1.76
C LEU A 357 -1.19 9.94 2.43
N ASP A 358 -0.07 9.30 2.10
CA ASP A 358 0.33 8.04 2.73
C ASP A 358 0.64 8.22 4.23
N PHE A 359 1.37 9.28 4.59
CA PHE A 359 1.60 9.66 5.99
C PHE A 359 0.32 9.97 6.76
N GLU A 360 -0.63 10.66 6.12
CA GLU A 360 -1.93 10.95 6.72
C GLU A 360 -2.68 9.66 7.08
N LYS A 361 -2.71 8.71 6.14
CA LYS A 361 -3.36 7.43 6.33
C LYS A 361 -2.65 6.58 7.40
N GLN A 362 -1.32 6.57 7.42
CA GLN A 362 -0.54 5.88 8.45
C GLN A 362 -0.79 6.43 9.86
N LEU A 363 -0.80 7.75 10.03
CA LEU A 363 -1.14 8.37 11.32
C LEU A 363 -2.58 8.05 11.75
N GLY A 364 -3.51 8.00 10.80
CA GLY A 364 -4.88 7.56 11.03
C GLY A 364 -4.96 6.12 11.55
N MET A 365 -4.24 5.20 10.91
CA MET A 365 -4.17 3.80 11.32
C MET A 365 -3.54 3.63 12.71
N ILE A 366 -2.43 4.31 13.00
CA ILE A 366 -1.80 4.25 14.33
C ILE A 366 -2.72 4.79 15.41
N ARG A 367 -3.44 5.90 15.14
CA ARG A 367 -4.43 6.46 16.07
C ARG A 367 -5.53 5.45 16.37
N ASP A 368 -6.05 4.78 15.33
CA ASP A 368 -7.13 3.81 15.47
C ASP A 368 -6.63 2.52 16.17
N ASP A 369 -5.38 2.10 15.92
CA ASP A 369 -4.71 1.00 16.63
C ASP A 369 -4.67 1.26 18.14
N TYR A 370 -4.33 2.47 18.60
CA TYR A 370 -4.41 2.81 20.04
C TYR A 370 -5.85 2.73 20.59
N GLY A 371 -6.84 3.12 19.78
CA GLY A 371 -8.25 3.05 20.16
C GLY A 371 -8.77 1.62 20.34
N ASN A 372 -8.13 0.65 19.67
CA ASN A 372 -8.49 -0.76 19.71
C ASN A 372 -7.78 -1.57 20.80
N ILE A 373 -6.90 -0.96 21.60
CA ILE A 373 -6.18 -1.65 22.68
C ILE A 373 -7.18 -2.11 23.76
N ASP A 374 -7.25 -3.42 23.98
CA ASP A 374 -8.08 -4.01 25.03
C ASP A 374 -7.40 -3.91 26.41
N ILE A 375 -7.76 -2.86 27.16
CA ILE A 375 -7.26 -2.58 28.50
C ILE A 375 -7.67 -3.67 29.52
N SER A 376 -8.66 -4.51 29.20
CA SER A 376 -9.07 -5.61 30.10
C SER A 376 -7.95 -6.64 30.30
N ASN A 377 -7.12 -6.87 29.28
CA ASN A 377 -5.96 -7.74 29.34
C ASN A 377 -4.65 -6.96 29.27
N ILE A 378 -4.21 -6.47 30.43
CA ILE A 378 -2.99 -5.63 30.58
C ILE A 378 -1.74 -6.19 29.90
N LYS A 379 -1.52 -7.52 29.93
CA LYS A 379 -0.31 -8.09 29.32
C LYS A 379 -0.32 -7.92 27.81
N THR A 380 -1.48 -8.17 27.19
CA THR A 380 -1.70 -7.95 25.76
C THR A 380 -1.67 -6.46 25.45
N ALA A 381 -2.39 -5.64 26.22
CA ALA A 381 -2.42 -4.19 26.04
C ALA A 381 -1.02 -3.54 26.10
N ALA A 382 -0.18 -3.94 27.05
CA ALA A 382 1.19 -3.44 27.16
C ALA A 382 2.04 -3.83 25.95
N LYS A 383 1.91 -5.08 25.47
CA LYS A 383 2.61 -5.56 24.28
C LYS A 383 2.17 -4.79 23.03
N ASP A 384 0.87 -4.62 22.85
CA ASP A 384 0.30 -3.91 21.71
C ASP A 384 0.70 -2.42 21.75
N ALA A 385 0.61 -1.77 22.91
CA ALA A 385 1.04 -0.38 23.09
C ALA A 385 2.51 -0.18 22.75
N ILE A 386 3.42 -1.06 23.22
CA ILE A 386 4.85 -1.00 22.88
C ILE A 386 5.05 -1.15 21.36
N HIS A 387 4.34 -2.09 20.73
CA HIS A 387 4.43 -2.29 19.28
C HIS A 387 3.96 -1.05 18.50
N ILE A 388 2.85 -0.45 18.91
CA ILE A 388 2.31 0.77 18.29
C ILE A 388 3.22 1.97 18.56
N ASP A 389 3.79 2.11 19.76
CA ASP A 389 4.77 3.15 20.11
C ASP A 389 6.01 3.06 19.20
N HIS A 390 6.49 1.84 18.92
CA HIS A 390 7.61 1.65 17.98
C HIS A 390 7.27 2.12 16.56
N LYS A 391 6.06 1.81 16.06
CA LYS A 391 5.60 2.32 14.76
C LYS A 391 5.50 3.85 14.75
N LEU A 392 4.91 4.44 15.80
CA LEU A 392 4.76 5.88 15.93
C LEU A 392 6.12 6.59 15.97
N LEU A 393 7.07 6.08 16.75
CA LEU A 393 8.43 6.64 16.84
C LEU A 393 9.16 6.56 15.50
N HIS A 394 8.99 5.47 14.75
CA HIS A 394 9.55 5.36 13.40
C HIS A 394 8.96 6.42 12.48
N LEU A 395 7.62 6.52 12.44
CA LEU A 395 6.90 7.46 11.59
C LEU A 395 7.20 8.93 11.94
N GLN A 396 7.30 9.26 13.23
CA GLN A 396 7.62 10.61 13.72
C GLN A 396 8.96 11.14 13.20
N ARG A 397 9.96 10.27 13.06
CA ARG A 397 11.30 10.63 12.55
C ARG A 397 11.26 11.09 11.09
N ASP A 398 10.23 10.72 10.36
CA ASP A 398 10.05 11.07 8.94
C ASP A 398 8.98 12.15 8.75
N VAL A 399 7.81 12.00 9.37
CA VAL A 399 6.64 12.88 9.15
C VAL A 399 6.87 14.31 9.61
N VAL A 400 7.46 14.51 10.80
CA VAL A 400 7.65 15.85 11.36
C VAL A 400 8.60 16.69 10.49
N PRO A 401 9.85 16.25 10.20
CA PRO A 401 10.73 17.02 9.34
C PRO A 401 10.17 17.17 7.92
N PHE A 402 9.49 16.14 7.39
CA PHE A 402 8.83 16.23 6.10
C PHE A 402 7.75 17.32 6.05
N ALA A 403 6.86 17.38 7.04
CA ALA A 403 5.75 18.32 7.05
C ALA A 403 6.25 19.78 7.19
N ASP A 404 7.28 20.01 8.00
CA ASP A 404 7.90 21.31 8.15
C ASP A 404 8.59 21.75 6.83
N ASP A 405 9.41 20.88 6.26
CA ASP A 405 10.11 21.14 4.99
C ASP A 405 9.12 21.33 3.82
N LEU A 406 8.06 20.50 3.75
CA LEU A 406 7.04 20.59 2.70
C LEU A 406 6.26 21.90 2.78
N THR A 407 5.97 22.38 4.00
CA THR A 407 5.31 23.67 4.19
C THR A 407 6.19 24.80 3.65
N ALA A 408 7.46 24.82 4.04
CA ALA A 408 8.41 25.83 3.55
C ALA A 408 8.59 25.78 2.01
N TYR A 409 8.68 24.58 1.45
CA TYR A 409 8.78 24.35 0.01
C TYR A 409 7.55 24.87 -0.76
N CYS A 410 6.34 24.55 -0.28
CA CYS A 410 5.10 24.93 -0.94
C CYS A 410 4.74 26.41 -0.75
N GLU A 411 5.21 27.06 0.33
CA GLU A 411 5.02 28.50 0.55
C GLU A 411 5.86 29.35 -0.42
N ASN A 412 6.99 28.82 -0.91
CA ASN A 412 7.78 29.46 -1.95
C ASN A 412 7.28 29.05 -3.36
N GLU A 413 6.34 29.83 -3.92
CA GLU A 413 5.73 29.54 -5.23
C GLU A 413 6.75 29.42 -6.37
N HIS A 414 7.78 30.25 -6.39
CA HIS A 414 8.80 30.20 -7.43
C HIS A 414 9.57 28.88 -7.39
N VAL A 415 9.96 28.43 -6.20
CA VAL A 415 10.69 27.16 -6.03
C VAL A 415 9.79 25.97 -6.35
N PHE A 416 8.55 25.97 -5.86
CA PHE A 416 7.61 24.87 -6.09
C PHE A 416 7.25 24.71 -7.58
N MET A 417 6.98 25.81 -8.28
CA MET A 417 6.55 25.79 -9.68
C MET A 417 7.73 25.75 -10.67
N HIS A 418 8.97 25.76 -10.19
CA HIS A 418 10.16 25.68 -11.05
C HIS A 418 10.15 24.37 -11.83
N GLU A 419 10.09 24.46 -13.16
CA GLU A 419 10.03 23.29 -14.07
C GLU A 419 8.85 22.34 -13.83
N VAL A 420 7.78 22.82 -13.19
CA VAL A 420 6.51 22.09 -13.10
C VAL A 420 5.60 22.49 -14.24
N CYS A 421 5.20 21.53 -15.05
CA CYS A 421 4.31 21.76 -16.18
C CYS A 421 2.94 22.27 -15.74
N ASN A 422 2.38 23.15 -16.55
CA ASN A 422 1.06 23.69 -16.28
C ASN A 422 -0.02 22.72 -16.77
N PHE A 423 -0.90 22.31 -15.87
CA PHE A 423 -2.01 21.40 -16.17
C PHE A 423 -3.34 22.05 -15.81
N SER A 424 -4.23 22.15 -16.80
CA SER A 424 -5.60 22.64 -16.65
C SER A 424 -6.60 21.50 -16.82
N PRO A 425 -7.82 21.58 -16.27
CA PRO A 425 -8.82 20.53 -16.44
C PRO A 425 -9.09 20.25 -17.92
N ALA A 426 -9.12 18.96 -18.30
CA ALA A 426 -9.52 18.57 -19.65
C ALA A 426 -11.02 18.82 -19.88
N ASN A 427 -11.83 18.69 -18.82
CA ASN A 427 -13.26 18.97 -18.85
C ASN A 427 -13.55 20.43 -18.45
N ASP A 428 -14.05 21.23 -19.39
CA ASP A 428 -14.34 22.66 -19.18
C ASP A 428 -15.45 22.91 -18.11
N ARG A 429 -16.26 21.90 -17.77
CA ARG A 429 -17.25 22.01 -16.68
C ARG A 429 -16.59 22.04 -15.30
N ARG A 430 -15.36 21.52 -15.18
CA ARG A 430 -14.61 21.54 -13.93
C ARG A 430 -13.96 22.92 -13.78
N LYS A 431 -14.56 23.76 -12.92
CA LYS A 431 -13.99 25.07 -12.53
C LYS A 431 -12.82 24.92 -11.55
N ALA A 432 -11.84 24.10 -11.89
CA ALA A 432 -10.60 23.99 -11.13
C ALA A 432 -9.52 24.85 -11.80
N GLY A 433 -8.65 25.44 -10.97
CA GLY A 433 -7.46 26.14 -11.46
C GLY A 433 -6.41 25.16 -11.98
N ASN A 434 -5.16 25.63 -12.03
CA ASN A 434 -4.02 24.77 -12.32
C ASN A 434 -3.92 23.61 -11.30
N LEU A 435 -3.70 22.39 -11.79
CA LEU A 435 -3.60 21.18 -10.98
C LEU A 435 -2.55 21.31 -9.88
N PHE A 436 -1.31 21.63 -10.25
CA PHE A 436 -0.19 21.65 -9.32
C PHE A 436 -0.26 22.82 -8.35
N LYS A 437 -0.90 23.92 -8.74
CA LYS A 437 -1.27 24.99 -7.79
C LYS A 437 -2.27 24.51 -6.74
N SER A 438 -3.30 23.78 -7.17
CA SER A 438 -4.30 23.20 -6.26
C SER A 438 -3.67 22.14 -5.35
N MET A 439 -2.76 21.32 -5.90
CA MET A 439 -2.00 20.31 -5.17
C MET A 439 -1.06 20.95 -4.13
N LYS A 440 -0.39 22.05 -4.48
CA LYS A 440 0.44 22.87 -3.56
C LYS A 440 -0.37 23.33 -2.36
N GLU A 441 -1.54 23.93 -2.60
CA GLU A 441 -2.44 24.40 -1.54
C GLU A 441 -2.92 23.23 -0.65
N ALA A 442 -3.26 22.10 -1.27
CA ALA A 442 -3.63 20.89 -0.54
C ALA A 442 -2.48 20.33 0.31
N MET A 443 -1.25 20.29 -0.23
CA MET A 443 -0.05 19.85 0.49
C MET A 443 0.25 20.73 1.70
N VAL A 444 0.15 22.05 1.59
CA VAL A 444 0.32 22.97 2.74
C VAL A 444 -0.71 22.68 3.83
N SER A 445 -1.99 22.55 3.45
CA SER A 445 -3.05 22.26 4.41
C SER A 445 -2.83 20.91 5.09
N LYS A 446 -2.42 19.88 4.32
CA LYS A 446 -2.17 18.54 4.82
C LYS A 446 -0.92 18.46 5.67
N ALA A 447 0.17 19.14 5.32
CA ALA A 447 1.38 19.21 6.14
C ALA A 447 1.08 19.75 7.54
N ARG A 448 0.35 20.86 7.63
CA ARG A 448 -0.11 21.44 8.92
C ARG A 448 -1.04 20.49 9.68
N TYR A 449 -1.85 19.72 8.95
CA TYR A 449 -2.70 18.69 9.55
C TYR A 449 -1.89 17.51 10.08
N LEU A 450 -0.87 17.03 9.36
CA LEU A 450 0.04 15.95 9.78
C LEU A 450 0.70 16.28 11.12
N VAL A 451 1.26 17.48 11.27
CA VAL A 451 1.87 17.93 12.55
C VAL A 451 0.85 17.89 13.69
N ARG A 452 -0.40 18.32 13.43
CA ARG A 452 -1.45 18.32 14.45
C ARG A 452 -1.90 16.91 14.83
N VAL A 453 -2.14 16.04 13.85
CA VAL A 453 -2.57 14.66 14.08
C VAL A 453 -1.48 13.87 14.78
N GLU A 454 -0.23 14.04 14.36
CA GLU A 454 0.92 13.43 15.02
C GLU A 454 0.98 13.83 16.50
N ALA A 455 0.86 15.13 16.82
CA ALA A 455 0.85 15.60 18.21
C ALA A 455 -0.32 15.02 19.03
N GLN A 456 -1.49 14.85 18.41
CA GLN A 456 -2.66 14.20 19.04
C GLN A 456 -2.41 12.71 19.28
N THR A 457 -1.89 11.98 18.30
CA THR A 457 -1.58 10.55 18.41
C THR A 457 -0.51 10.32 19.47
N ARG A 458 0.51 11.18 19.54
CA ARG A 458 1.52 11.16 20.61
C ARG A 458 0.91 11.39 21.99
N ALA A 459 -0.05 12.31 22.13
CA ALA A 459 -0.75 12.54 23.39
C ALA A 459 -1.61 11.33 23.80
N ILE A 460 -2.23 10.64 22.84
CA ILE A 460 -2.96 9.38 23.09
C ILE A 460 -1.98 8.31 23.57
N ALA A 461 -0.85 8.13 22.89
CA ALA A 461 0.18 7.17 23.28
C ALA A 461 0.65 7.36 24.73
N ILE A 462 0.96 8.60 25.12
CA ILE A 462 1.37 8.94 26.49
C ILE A 462 0.27 8.58 27.50
N ARG A 463 -1.00 8.88 27.21
CA ARG A 463 -2.12 8.57 28.11
C ARG A 463 -2.34 7.07 28.24
N VAL A 464 -2.29 6.32 27.14
CA VAL A 464 -2.40 4.85 27.15
C VAL A 464 -1.26 4.25 27.97
N GLY A 465 -0.02 4.71 27.77
CA GLY A 465 1.13 4.30 28.57
C GLY A 465 0.96 4.57 30.07
N GLN A 466 0.43 5.74 30.43
CA GLN A 466 0.13 6.10 31.83
C GLN A 466 -0.94 5.18 32.44
N VAL A 467 -2.01 4.88 31.72
CA VAL A 467 -3.08 3.96 32.18
C VAL A 467 -2.54 2.54 32.35
N ILE A 468 -1.76 2.03 31.39
CA ILE A 468 -1.16 0.69 31.49
C ILE A 468 -0.21 0.63 32.69
N SER A 469 0.60 1.67 32.90
CA SER A 469 1.52 1.76 34.05
C SER A 469 0.77 1.82 35.39
N SER A 470 -0.32 2.58 35.48
CA SER A 470 -1.12 2.67 36.71
C SER A 470 -1.76 1.33 37.07
N ILE A 471 -2.39 0.66 36.10
CA ILE A 471 -3.04 -0.64 36.38
C ILE A 471 -1.99 -1.73 36.68
N THR A 472 -0.80 -1.66 36.06
CA THR A 472 0.30 -2.59 36.37
C THR A 472 0.80 -2.39 37.80
N THR A 473 0.98 -1.12 38.21
CA THR A 473 1.36 -0.76 39.58
C THR A 473 0.31 -1.25 40.59
N ASP A 474 -0.98 -1.08 40.30
CA ASP A 474 -2.07 -1.58 41.15
C ASP A 474 -2.07 -3.11 41.27
N LYS A 475 -1.79 -3.84 40.17
CA LYS A 475 -1.67 -5.30 40.22
C LYS A 475 -0.45 -5.77 40.99
N LEU A 476 0.69 -5.07 40.87
CA LEU A 476 1.88 -5.34 41.66
C LEU A 476 1.63 -5.06 43.15
N ALA A 477 0.98 -3.95 43.48
CA ALA A 477 0.59 -3.62 44.84
C ALA A 477 -0.35 -4.69 45.43
N ASN A 478 -1.36 -5.12 44.67
CA ASN A 478 -2.27 -6.19 45.09
C ASN A 478 -1.57 -7.55 45.25
N SER A 479 -0.60 -7.86 44.38
CA SER A 479 0.19 -9.09 44.50
C SER A 479 1.11 -9.04 45.72
N ASN A 480 1.72 -7.88 46.00
CA ASN A 480 2.52 -7.65 47.20
C ASN A 480 1.67 -7.76 48.46
N LEU A 481 0.43 -7.23 48.47
CA LEU A 481 -0.50 -7.40 49.59
C LEU A 481 -0.89 -8.88 49.81
N LYS A 482 -1.07 -9.65 48.73
CA LYS A 482 -1.31 -11.10 48.83
C LYS A 482 -0.10 -11.85 49.39
N LEU A 483 1.12 -11.51 48.93
CA LEU A 483 2.36 -12.07 49.47
C LEU A 483 2.53 -11.72 50.95
N GLN A 484 2.27 -10.47 51.34
CA GLN A 484 2.29 -10.05 52.75
C GLN A 484 1.28 -10.85 53.57
N ARG A 485 0.04 -11.03 53.10
CA ARG A 485 -0.94 -11.91 53.78
C ARG A 485 -0.43 -13.36 53.91
N GLY A 486 0.23 -13.89 52.89
CA GLY A 486 0.87 -15.20 52.95
C GLY A 486 1.97 -15.26 54.00
N VAL A 487 2.84 -14.23 54.06
CA VAL A 487 3.88 -14.11 55.08
C VAL A 487 3.27 -14.02 56.47
N TYR A 488 2.24 -13.20 56.69
CA TYR A 488 1.52 -13.13 57.96
C TYR A 488 0.97 -14.49 58.39
N TRP A 489 0.40 -15.25 57.45
CA TRP A 489 -0.13 -16.58 57.73
C TRP A 489 0.98 -17.59 58.07
N MET A 490 2.12 -17.55 57.36
CA MET A 490 3.29 -18.36 57.69
C MET A 490 3.87 -18.00 59.06
N THR A 491 4.00 -16.71 59.38
CA THR A 491 4.45 -16.25 60.71
C THR A 491 3.49 -16.70 61.81
N PHE A 492 2.18 -16.60 61.57
CA PHE A 492 1.16 -17.11 62.50
C PHE A 492 1.30 -18.62 62.72
N MET A 493 1.46 -19.41 61.65
CA MET A 493 1.67 -20.85 61.75
C MET A 493 2.96 -21.22 62.50
N LEU A 494 4.05 -20.46 62.26
CA LEU A 494 5.31 -20.66 62.97
C LEU A 494 5.16 -20.38 64.47
N LEU A 495 4.48 -19.29 64.84
CA LEU A 495 4.16 -18.99 66.24
C LEU A 495 3.33 -20.10 66.90
N VAL A 496 2.29 -20.61 66.21
CA VAL A 496 1.49 -21.74 66.70
C VAL A 496 2.35 -22.99 66.89
N LEU A 497 3.22 -23.31 65.93
CA LEU A 497 4.14 -24.44 66.03
C LEU A 497 5.11 -24.27 67.22
N THR A 498 5.66 -23.07 67.41
CA THR A 498 6.52 -22.76 68.56
C THR A 498 5.78 -22.96 69.88
N VAL A 499 4.52 -22.51 69.99
CA VAL A 499 3.69 -22.73 71.18
C VAL A 499 3.46 -24.23 71.42
N VAL A 500 3.18 -25.02 70.38
CA VAL A 500 3.00 -26.48 70.47
C VAL A 500 4.29 -27.18 70.93
N LEU A 501 5.44 -26.79 70.38
CA LEU A 501 6.74 -27.34 70.79
C LEU A 501 7.07 -27.03 72.25
N VAL A 502 6.85 -25.79 72.69
CA VAL A 502 7.01 -25.40 74.10
C VAL A 502 6.09 -26.24 74.99
N PHE A 503 4.81 -26.40 74.62
CA PHE A 503 3.86 -27.24 75.36
C PHE A 503 4.29 -28.72 75.42
N ALA A 504 4.87 -29.25 74.34
CA ALA A 504 5.37 -30.62 74.29
C ALA A 504 6.55 -30.82 75.26
N GLU A 505 7.52 -29.90 75.28
CA GLU A 505 8.63 -29.95 76.26
C GLU A 505 8.11 -29.89 77.71
N PHE A 506 7.16 -29.00 78.01
CA PHE A 506 6.57 -28.93 79.36
C PHE A 506 5.87 -30.23 79.77
N LYS A 507 5.27 -30.96 78.83
CA LYS A 507 4.62 -32.24 79.09
C LYS A 507 5.65 -33.32 79.49
N ASP A 508 6.80 -33.34 78.84
CA ASP A 508 7.88 -34.26 79.20
C ASP A 508 8.45 -33.93 80.59
N TYR A 509 8.56 -32.65 80.96
CA TYR A 509 8.91 -32.23 82.32
C TYR A 509 7.90 -32.68 83.39
N THR A 510 6.60 -32.75 83.08
CA THR A 510 5.61 -33.30 84.02
C THR A 510 5.73 -34.81 84.22
N VAL A 511 6.24 -35.56 83.23
CA VAL A 511 6.53 -37.00 83.38
C VAL A 511 7.73 -37.20 84.31
N ASP A 512 8.76 -36.35 84.20
CA ASP A 512 9.88 -36.35 85.15
C ASP A 512 9.46 -35.95 86.57
N TRP A 513 8.48 -35.05 86.73
CA TRP A 513 7.91 -34.74 88.05
C TRP A 513 7.19 -35.93 88.70
N VAL A 514 6.54 -36.80 87.91
CA VAL A 514 5.93 -38.04 88.43
C VAL A 514 7.01 -39.08 88.79
N LEU A 515 8.15 -39.11 88.07
CA LEU A 515 9.31 -39.92 88.45
C LEU A 515 9.96 -39.40 89.75
N ILE A 516 10.08 -38.09 89.92
CA ILE A 516 10.59 -37.45 91.15
C ILE A 516 9.64 -37.70 92.34
N GLN A 517 8.32 -37.67 92.15
CA GLN A 517 7.37 -38.07 93.20
C GLN A 517 7.44 -39.55 93.58
N ARG A 518 7.75 -40.45 92.63
CA ARG A 518 7.97 -41.88 92.94
C ARG A 518 9.29 -42.14 93.68
N VAL A 519 10.34 -41.36 93.41
CA VAL A 519 11.61 -41.45 94.18
C VAL A 519 11.44 -40.91 95.59
N LEU A 520 10.59 -39.90 95.81
CA LEU A 520 10.31 -39.33 97.13
C LEU A 520 9.34 -40.17 98.00
N HIS A 521 8.74 -41.24 97.47
CA HIS A 521 7.86 -42.15 98.23
C HIS A 521 8.47 -43.53 98.55
N PHE A 522 9.74 -43.77 98.22
CA PHE A 522 10.46 -44.99 98.60
C PHE A 522 11.41 -44.80 99.81
N GLY A 523 11.26 -43.72 100.55
CA GLY A 523 12.10 -43.36 101.70
C GLY A 523 11.33 -43.13 103.01
N SER A 524 10.37 -43.99 103.33
CA SER A 524 9.77 -44.10 104.67
C SER A 524 9.62 -45.54 105.09
#